data_AF-A0A7W8LQ63-F1
#
_entry.id   AF-A0A7W8LQ63-F1
#
_cell.length_a   1.000
_cell.length_b   1.000
_cell.length_c   1.000
_cell.angle_alpha   90.00
_cell.angle_beta   90.00
_cell.angle_gamma   90.00
#
_symmetry.space_group_name_H-M   'P 1'
#
loop_
_entity.id
_entity.type
_entity.pdbx_description
1 polymer ?
#
loop_
_entity_poly.entity_id
_entity_poly.type
_entity_poly.pdbx_seq_one_letter_code
_entity_poly.pdbx_strand_id
1 'polypeptide(L)'
;MPAALSPTDQRIRDALRAAMDGSSPRVTQQALADRLGVSQPAVAAMLAGRRGQVPQSLIDMLEALGLEIVVQPKQQPVQQHQPSPTRSDLP
;
A
#
# COMPACT_ATOMS: atom_id res chain seq x y z
N MET A 1 -26.76 10.81 -1.07
CA MET A 1 -25.55 11.21 -1.81
C MET A 1 -24.38 10.48 -1.18
N PRO A 2 -23.54 9.72 -1.91
CA PRO A 2 -22.36 9.13 -1.29
C PRO A 2 -21.48 10.27 -0.76
N ALA A 3 -21.07 10.20 0.50
CA ALA A 3 -20.16 11.17 1.09
C ALA A 3 -18.92 11.28 0.19
N ALA A 4 -18.56 12.51 -0.19
CA ALA A 4 -17.35 12.75 -0.96
C ALA A 4 -16.17 12.17 -0.16
N LEU A 5 -15.36 11.35 -0.83
CA LEU A 5 -14.16 10.78 -0.21
C LEU A 5 -13.20 11.91 0.17
N SER A 6 -12.54 11.80 1.32
CA SER A 6 -11.49 12.75 1.68
C SER A 6 -10.37 12.73 0.64
N PRO A 7 -9.62 13.84 0.44
CA PRO A 7 -8.49 13.85 -0.48
C PRO A 7 -7.45 12.76 -0.15
N THR A 8 -7.25 12.48 1.14
CA THR A 8 -6.36 11.40 1.63
C THR A 8 -6.87 10.02 1.22
N ASP A 9 -8.17 9.80 1.38
CA ASP A 9 -8.86 8.59 0.94
C ASP A 9 -8.69 8.32 -0.56
N GLN A 10 -8.82 9.38 -1.37
CA GLN A 10 -8.63 9.28 -2.82
C GLN A 10 -7.19 8.88 -3.16
N ARG A 11 -6.19 9.54 -2.54
CA ARG A 11 -4.76 9.22 -2.73
C ARG A 11 -4.42 7.77 -2.39
N ILE A 12 -4.96 7.26 -1.27
CA ILE A 12 -4.76 5.86 -0.87
C ILE A 12 -5.27 4.92 -1.96
N ARG A 13 -6.45 5.18 -2.52
CA ARG A 13 -7.07 4.31 -3.52
C ARG A 13 -6.38 4.38 -4.87
N ASP A 14 -5.92 5.56 -5.26
CA ASP A 14 -5.14 5.73 -6.48
C ASP A 14 -3.80 4.99 -6.37
N ALA A 15 -3.13 5.06 -5.21
CA ALA A 15 -1.92 4.29 -4.93
C ALA A 15 -2.18 2.76 -4.95
N LEU A 16 -3.28 2.29 -4.37
CA LEU A 16 -3.66 0.87 -4.42
C LEU A 16 -3.89 0.40 -5.87
N ARG A 17 -4.60 1.19 -6.68
CA ARG A 17 -4.86 0.86 -8.09
C ARG A 17 -3.57 0.85 -8.90
N ALA A 18 -2.72 1.86 -8.73
CA ALA A 18 -1.41 1.92 -9.37
C ALA A 18 -0.52 0.72 -8.97
N ALA A 19 -0.55 0.29 -7.70
CA ALA A 19 0.23 -0.87 -7.24
C ALA A 19 -0.29 -2.20 -7.83
N MET A 20 -1.61 -2.37 -7.94
CA MET A 20 -2.20 -3.54 -8.61
C MET A 20 -1.82 -3.60 -10.09
N ASP A 21 -1.87 -2.46 -10.78
CA ASP A 21 -1.59 -2.34 -12.21
C ASP A 21 -0.08 -2.44 -12.52
N GLY A 22 0.79 -1.89 -11.67
CA GLY A 22 2.24 -1.92 -11.81
C GLY A 22 2.90 -3.22 -11.34
N SER A 23 2.17 -4.13 -10.70
CA SER A 23 2.68 -5.45 -10.34
C SER A 23 2.93 -6.31 -11.58
N SER A 24 3.98 -7.12 -11.58
CA SER A 24 4.27 -8.09 -12.65
C SER A 24 4.35 -9.51 -12.07
N PRO A 25 3.38 -10.39 -12.37
CA PRO A 25 2.18 -10.15 -13.18
C PRO A 25 1.19 -9.19 -12.51
N ARG A 26 0.33 -8.54 -13.32
CA ARG A 26 -0.72 -7.64 -12.85
C ARG A 26 -1.60 -8.34 -11.82
N VAL A 27 -1.85 -7.67 -10.70
CA VAL A 27 -2.70 -8.22 -9.63
C VAL A 27 -4.14 -7.82 -9.91
N THR A 28 -5.02 -8.81 -10.09
CA THR A 28 -6.46 -8.57 -10.21
C THR A 28 -7.12 -8.45 -8.83
N GLN A 29 -8.33 -7.90 -8.78
CA GLN A 29 -9.10 -7.86 -7.52
C GLN A 29 -9.36 -9.26 -6.96
N GLN A 30 -9.55 -10.26 -7.82
CA GLN A 30 -9.72 -11.65 -7.41
C GLN A 30 -8.42 -12.19 -6.79
N ALA A 31 -7.29 -12.02 -7.48
CA ALA A 31 -6.00 -12.47 -6.96
C ALA A 31 -5.63 -11.77 -5.63
N LEU A 32 -6.02 -10.50 -5.47
CA LEU A 32 -5.85 -9.79 -4.21
C LEU A 32 -6.78 -10.33 -3.11
N ALA A 33 -8.03 -10.64 -3.45
CA ALA A 33 -9.00 -11.25 -2.54
C ALA A 33 -8.50 -12.61 -2.02
N ASP A 34 -8.01 -13.46 -2.92
CA ASP A 34 -7.45 -14.77 -2.61
C ASP A 34 -6.25 -14.64 -1.66
N ARG A 35 -5.34 -13.69 -1.92
CA ARG A 35 -4.18 -13.40 -1.05
C ARG A 35 -4.56 -12.91 0.35
N LEU A 36 -5.67 -12.18 0.46
CA LEU A 36 -6.15 -11.59 1.71
C LEU A 36 -7.11 -12.52 2.48
N GLY A 37 -7.54 -13.63 1.88
CA GLY A 37 -8.55 -14.51 2.49
C GLY A 37 -9.93 -13.85 2.62
N VAL A 38 -10.24 -12.89 1.74
CA VAL A 38 -11.52 -12.16 1.72
C VAL A 38 -12.26 -12.38 0.41
N SER A 39 -13.51 -11.95 0.34
CA SER A 39 -14.27 -12.01 -0.92
C SER A 39 -13.89 -10.87 -1.88
N GLN A 40 -13.96 -11.13 -3.18
CA GLN A 40 -13.73 -10.11 -4.21
C GLN A 40 -14.65 -8.87 -4.04
N PRO A 41 -15.95 -8.99 -3.71
CA PRO A 41 -16.79 -7.83 -3.40
C PRO A 41 -16.29 -6.99 -2.22
N ALA A 42 -15.62 -7.60 -1.23
CA ALA A 42 -15.02 -6.86 -0.12
C ALA A 42 -13.86 -5.98 -0.61
N VAL A 43 -13.00 -6.52 -1.49
CA VAL A 43 -11.93 -5.75 -2.15
C VAL A 43 -12.52 -4.62 -3.00
N ALA A 44 -13.54 -4.91 -3.80
CA ALA A 44 -14.22 -3.90 -4.61
C ALA A 44 -14.83 -2.78 -3.75
N ALA A 45 -15.44 -3.10 -2.61
CA ALA A 45 -16.01 -2.13 -1.67
C ALA A 45 -14.94 -1.22 -1.04
N MET A 46 -13.75 -1.76 -0.74
CA MET A 46 -12.60 -0.97 -0.27
C MET A 46 -12.10 0.00 -1.34
N LEU A 47 -11.87 -0.52 -2.56
CA LEU A 47 -11.40 0.28 -3.71
C LEU A 47 -12.41 1.35 -4.14
N ALA A 48 -13.71 1.09 -3.96
CA ALA A 48 -14.79 2.05 -4.21
C ALA A 48 -14.99 3.05 -3.05
N GLY A 49 -14.25 2.89 -1.95
CA GLY A 49 -14.35 3.75 -0.78
C GLY A 49 -15.62 3.64 0.03
N ARG A 50 -16.35 2.53 -0.12
CA ARG A 50 -17.48 2.17 0.74
C ARG A 50 -17.03 1.60 2.08
N ARG A 51 -15.77 1.17 2.17
CA ARG A 51 -15.11 0.64 3.37
C ARG A 51 -13.68 1.17 3.48
N GLY A 52 -13.16 1.17 4.71
CA GLY A 52 -11.78 1.58 5.01
C GLY A 52 -11.52 3.07 4.76
N GLN A 53 -12.48 3.92 5.10
CA GLN A 53 -12.28 5.37 5.06
C GLN A 53 -11.39 5.80 6.23
N VAL A 54 -10.51 6.78 5.99
CA VAL A 54 -9.71 7.38 7.07
C VAL A 54 -10.64 8.31 7.87
N PRO A 55 -10.78 8.13 9.19
CA PRO A 55 -11.62 9.03 9.99
C PRO A 55 -11.11 10.47 9.90
N GLN A 56 -12.02 11.43 9.67
CA GLN A 56 -11.64 12.85 9.57
C GLN A 56 -10.90 13.33 10.82
N SER A 57 -11.31 12.88 12.01
CA SER A 57 -10.64 13.21 13.27
C SER A 57 -9.17 12.80 13.30
N LEU A 58 -8.78 11.73 12.61
CA LEU A 58 -7.38 11.34 12.50
C LEU A 58 -6.62 12.28 11.57
N ILE A 59 -7.23 12.68 10.46
CA ILE A 59 -6.65 13.67 9.53
C ILE A 59 -6.39 14.97 10.27
N ASP A 60 -7.39 15.47 11.01
CA ASP A 60 -7.29 16.72 11.77
C ASP A 60 -6.18 16.65 12.82
N MET A 61 -6.04 15.52 13.52
CA MET A 61 -4.95 15.32 14.49
C MET A 61 -3.57 15.31 13.83
N LEU A 62 -3.44 14.68 12.65
CA LEU A 62 -2.17 14.65 11.92
C LEU A 62 -1.78 16.05 11.46
N GLU A 63 -2.72 16.80 10.88
CA GLU A 63 -2.49 18.19 10.46
C GLU A 63 -2.07 19.07 11.63
N ALA A 64 -2.73 18.95 12.79
CA ALA A 64 -2.39 19.70 13.99
C ALA A 64 -0.96 19.40 14.51
N LEU A 65 -0.45 18.20 14.24
CA LEU A 65 0.88 17.75 14.64
C LEU A 65 1.94 17.94 13.53
N GLY A 66 1.56 18.47 12.36
CA GLY A 66 2.46 18.60 11.21
C GLY A 66 2.85 17.26 10.58
N LEU A 67 1.97 16.25 10.69
CA LEU A 67 2.15 14.91 10.16
C LEU A 67 1.27 14.69 8.92
N GLU A 68 1.69 13.78 8.03
CA GLU A 68 0.93 13.39 6.84
C GLU A 68 0.85 11.87 6.68
N ILE A 69 -0.21 11.38 6.04
CA ILE A 69 -0.32 9.96 5.64
C ILE A 69 0.23 9.81 4.22
N VAL A 70 1.25 8.97 4.09
CA VAL A 70 1.83 8.56 2.80
C VAL A 70 1.65 7.06 2.59
N VAL A 71 1.26 6.68 1.37
CA VAL A 71 1.22 5.27 0.96
C VAL A 71 2.42 5.01 0.06
N GLN A 72 3.33 4.15 0.50
CA GLN A 72 4.53 3.79 -0.25
C GLN A 72 4.55 2.28 -0.52
N PRO A 73 4.98 1.84 -1.72
CA PRO A 73 5.25 0.43 -1.96
C PRO A 73 6.28 -0.08 -0.97
N LYS A 74 6.08 -1.29 -0.43
CA LYS A 74 7.13 -1.95 0.35
C LYS A 74 8.32 -2.20 -0.57
N GLN A 75 9.44 -1.54 -0.33
CA GLN A 75 10.71 -1.95 -0.91
C GLN A 75 11.01 -3.34 -0.34
N GLN A 76 11.20 -4.33 -1.22
CA GLN A 76 11.70 -5.62 -0.78
C GLN A 76 13.03 -5.36 -0.05
N PRO A 77 13.24 -5.88 1.17
CA PRO A 77 14.55 -5.81 1.78
C PRO A 77 15.51 -6.52 0.82
N VAL A 78 16.39 -5.76 0.18
CA VAL A 78 17.62 -6.31 -0.37
C VAL A 78 18.29 -7.01 0.80
N GLN A 79 18.18 -8.33 0.84
CA GLN A 79 18.98 -9.14 1.76
C GLN A 79 20.42 -8.96 1.29
N GLN A 80 21.07 -7.93 1.82
CA GLN A 80 22.51 -7.77 1.79
C GLN A 80 23.09 -8.91 2.63
N HIS A 81 23.10 -10.12 2.07
CA HIS A 81 24.02 -11.16 2.48
C HIS A 81 25.43 -10.66 2.10
N GLN A 82 26.02 -9.86 2.98
CA GLN A 82 27.47 -9.85 3.12
C GLN A 82 27.88 -11.28 3.47
N PRO A 83 28.83 -11.83 2.72
CA PRO A 83 30.06 -12.17 3.40
C PRO A 83 31.25 -11.63 2.62
N SER A 84 31.91 -10.60 3.18
CA SER A 84 33.35 -10.50 3.01
C SER A 84 33.98 -11.66 3.80
N PRO A 85 34.76 -12.51 3.13
CA PRO A 85 36.09 -12.71 3.63
C PRO A 85 37.11 -12.44 2.52
N THR A 86 37.98 -11.48 2.83
CA THR A 86 39.31 -11.27 2.24
C THR A 86 39.93 -12.60 1.84
N ARG A 87 39.89 -12.95 0.55
CA ARG A 87 40.78 -13.97 0.01
C ARG A 87 42.12 -13.28 -0.21
N SER A 88 42.95 -13.37 0.84
CA SER A 88 44.36 -13.06 0.80
C SER A 88 45.00 -14.01 -0.20
N ASP A 89 45.07 -13.58 -1.47
CA ASP A 89 45.88 -14.21 -2.50
C ASP A 89 47.32 -13.72 -2.30
N LEU A 90 48.18 -14.61 -1.79
CA LEU A 90 49.63 -14.46 -1.83
C LEU A 90 50.25 -15.86 -1.81
N PRO A 91 50.81 -16.28 -2.94
CA PRO A 91 52.16 -16.82 -2.96
C PRO A 91 53.12 -15.95 -3.78
#